data_AF-A0AB38D5P0-F1
#
_entry.id   AF-A0AB38D5P0-F1
#
_cell.length_a   1.000
_cell.length_b   1.000
_cell.length_c   1.000
_cell.angle_alpha   90.00
_cell.angle_beta   90.00
_cell.angle_gamma   90.00
#
_symmetry.space_group_name_H-M   'P 1'
#
loop_
_entity.id
_entity.type
_entity.pdbx_description
1 polymer ?
#
loop_
_entity_poly.entity_id
_entity_poly.type
_entity_poly.pdbx_seq_one_letter_code
_entity_poly.pdbx_strand_id
1 'polypeptide(L)'
;MAGGLALLAGVALAAYCWPIRQRPRSLRPLAWVQRLTALPEYVRAYRRYRIMLAAIAIATTGLLLAAIVATARPVSSKATAAEINRAHPEDINLCIAYDPAAHDVSELLNYFRDQAKTFDTQRLALTSATLRVIPMTGDNAYVADRLGYFGGLNALVGKDKQGPEDGKALQRGRLEFSRGVAYADYARTVNDALALCMTGFPGFTKAGDRRRSAIFLGPTAEQRQARPIYSDAKLAELARTAQIQLNVLTPTAAEEGGAVRRLAEATGGRFITYLQGGKTTSPGEQAGIDKTFRGHLDEIRANPPVITQSDGTVYVQKVQDHPNLILAIALAIAVVFASALAGVRR
;
A
#
# COMPACT_ATOMS: atom_id res chain seq x y z
N MET A 1 -9.98 -17.34 -19.97
CA MET A 1 -11.24 -16.90 -20.61
C MET A 1 -11.57 -17.68 -21.89
N ALA A 2 -10.61 -17.98 -22.77
CA ALA A 2 -10.87 -18.72 -24.03
C ALA A 2 -11.52 -20.11 -23.85
N GLY A 3 -11.10 -20.90 -22.85
CA GLY A 3 -11.67 -22.23 -22.60
C GLY A 3 -13.15 -22.21 -22.16
N GLY A 4 -13.58 -21.18 -21.42
CA GLY A 4 -14.98 -21.05 -20.97
C GLY A 4 -15.94 -20.69 -22.10
N LEU A 5 -15.51 -19.82 -23.02
CA LEU A 5 -16.27 -19.47 -24.21
C LEU A 5 -16.41 -20.66 -25.17
N ALA A 6 -15.36 -21.48 -25.32
CA ALA A 6 -15.42 -22.71 -26.12
C ALA A 6 -16.39 -23.74 -25.54
N LEU A 7 -16.42 -23.91 -24.21
CA LEU A 7 -17.36 -24.79 -23.51
C LEU A 7 -18.81 -24.31 -23.66
N LEU A 8 -19.08 -23.02 -23.48
CA LEU A 8 -20.41 -22.44 -23.67
C LEU A 8 -20.88 -22.58 -25.12
N ALA A 9 -20.01 -22.31 -26.09
CA ALA A 9 -20.31 -22.51 -27.50
C ALA A 9 -20.59 -23.99 -27.83
N GLY A 10 -19.80 -24.91 -27.26
CA GLY A 10 -20.00 -26.36 -27.41
C GLY A 10 -21.34 -26.84 -26.84
N VAL A 11 -21.73 -26.37 -25.65
CA VAL A 11 -23.02 -26.72 -25.05
C VAL A 11 -24.19 -26.10 -25.83
N ALA A 12 -24.05 -24.86 -26.30
CA ALA A 12 -25.05 -24.22 -27.15
C ALA A 12 -25.28 -25.01 -28.43
N LEU A 13 -24.19 -25.43 -29.09
CA LEU A 13 -24.25 -26.20 -30.33
C LEU A 13 -24.84 -27.59 -30.07
N ALA A 14 -24.44 -28.26 -28.99
CA ALA A 14 -24.96 -29.56 -28.62
C ALA A 14 -26.46 -29.51 -28.28
N ALA A 15 -26.91 -28.51 -27.51
CA ALA A 15 -28.33 -28.30 -27.20
C ALA A 15 -29.14 -27.93 -28.45
N TYR A 16 -28.57 -27.11 -29.34
CA TYR A 16 -29.21 -26.77 -30.60
C TYR A 16 -29.25 -27.96 -31.55
N CYS A 17 -28.26 -28.86 -31.57
CA CYS A 17 -28.26 -30.02 -32.46
C CYS A 17 -28.89 -31.27 -31.84
N TRP A 18 -29.21 -31.27 -30.53
CA TRP A 18 -29.71 -32.46 -29.86
C TRP A 18 -31.07 -32.87 -30.43
N PRO A 19 -31.21 -34.11 -30.93
CA PRO A 19 -32.49 -34.62 -31.40
C PRO A 19 -33.40 -34.79 -30.18
N ILE A 20 -34.50 -34.01 -30.15
CA ILE A 20 -35.53 -34.18 -29.15
C ILE A 20 -36.22 -35.51 -29.44
N ARG A 21 -35.71 -36.59 -28.86
CA ARG A 21 -36.42 -37.87 -28.81
C ARG A 21 -37.70 -37.61 -28.03
N GLN A 22 -38.81 -37.54 -28.77
CA GLN A 22 -40.11 -37.43 -28.15
C GLN A 22 -40.29 -38.67 -27.27
N ARG A 23 -40.50 -38.46 -25.97
CA ARG A 23 -40.88 -39.56 -25.09
C ARG A 23 -42.13 -40.21 -25.69
N PRO A 24 -42.22 -41.53 -25.77
CA PRO A 24 -43.42 -42.21 -26.25
C PRO A 24 -44.52 -42.00 -25.21
N ARG A 25 -45.20 -40.84 -25.30
CA ARG A 25 -46.57 -40.71 -24.82
C ARG A 25 -47.42 -41.44 -25.85
N SER A 26 -48.48 -42.12 -25.43
CA SER A 26 -49.44 -42.76 -26.33
C SER A 26 -50.17 -41.68 -27.13
N LEU A 27 -49.51 -41.16 -28.17
CA LEU A 27 -50.07 -40.20 -29.08
C LEU A 27 -50.99 -40.97 -30.03
N ARG A 28 -52.24 -40.52 -30.18
CA ARG A 28 -53.14 -41.11 -31.17
C ARG A 28 -52.52 -40.93 -32.55
N PRO A 29 -52.41 -42.00 -33.38
CA PRO A 29 -51.86 -41.87 -34.72
C PRO A 29 -52.78 -40.95 -35.53
N LEU A 30 -52.25 -39.78 -35.89
CA LEU A 30 -52.91 -38.81 -36.75
C LEU A 30 -52.35 -38.98 -38.16
N ALA A 31 -53.22 -39.21 -39.14
CA ALA A 31 -52.82 -39.24 -40.54
C ALA A 31 -52.45 -37.82 -41.01
N TRP A 32 -51.47 -37.70 -41.92
CA TRP A 32 -51.04 -36.43 -42.56
C TRP A 32 -50.37 -35.37 -41.67
N VAL A 33 -49.58 -35.79 -40.68
CA VAL A 33 -48.81 -34.89 -39.80
C VAL A 33 -47.82 -34.00 -40.56
N GLN A 34 -47.28 -34.47 -41.70
CA GLN A 34 -46.34 -33.70 -42.53
C GLN A 34 -46.90 -32.34 -42.97
N ARG A 35 -48.21 -32.27 -43.27
CA ARG A 35 -48.84 -31.02 -43.70
C ARG A 35 -48.98 -30.05 -42.53
N LEU A 36 -49.34 -30.53 -41.34
CA LEU A 36 -49.41 -29.70 -40.12
C LEU A 36 -48.03 -29.16 -39.70
N THR A 37 -46.97 -29.96 -39.82
CA THR A 37 -45.60 -29.52 -39.46
C THR A 37 -44.97 -28.58 -40.48
N ALA A 38 -45.52 -28.52 -41.71
CA ALA A 38 -45.03 -27.66 -42.79
C ALA A 38 -45.66 -26.25 -42.78
N LEU A 39 -46.66 -25.98 -41.92
CA LEU A 39 -47.23 -24.63 -41.81
C LEU A 39 -46.17 -23.62 -41.33
N PRO A 40 -46.08 -22.44 -41.96
CA PRO A 40 -45.07 -21.44 -41.62
C PRO A 40 -45.21 -20.95 -40.17
N GLU A 41 -46.42 -20.96 -39.59
CA GLU A 41 -46.63 -20.62 -38.19
C GLU A 41 -46.04 -21.67 -37.23
N TYR A 42 -46.20 -22.96 -37.55
CA TYR A 42 -45.62 -24.04 -36.76
C TYR A 42 -44.08 -24.00 -36.82
N VAL A 43 -43.51 -23.77 -38.00
CA VAL A 43 -42.06 -23.64 -38.17
C VAL A 43 -41.51 -22.44 -37.40
N ARG A 44 -42.23 -21.30 -37.37
CA ARG A 44 -41.85 -20.11 -36.57
C ARG A 44 -41.94 -20.38 -35.08
N ALA A 45 -43.02 -21.01 -34.61
CA ALA A 45 -43.21 -21.38 -33.21
C ALA A 45 -42.14 -22.38 -32.75
N TYR A 46 -41.82 -23.39 -33.57
CA TYR A 46 -40.81 -24.39 -33.28
C TYR A 46 -39.39 -23.81 -33.27
N ARG A 47 -39.06 -22.88 -34.19
CA ARG A 47 -37.79 -22.13 -34.15
C ARG A 47 -37.69 -21.30 -32.87
N ARG A 48 -38.75 -20.60 -32.47
CA ARG A 48 -38.79 -19.80 -31.24
C ARG A 48 -38.59 -20.67 -30.00
N TYR A 49 -39.25 -21.82 -29.94
CA TYR A 49 -39.06 -22.81 -28.87
C TYR A 49 -37.60 -23.31 -28.80
N ARG A 50 -36.99 -23.63 -29.95
CA ARG A 50 -35.58 -24.08 -30.02
C ARG A 50 -34.59 -23.00 -29.61
N ILE A 51 -34.81 -21.74 -30.00
CA ILE A 51 -34.00 -20.60 -29.58
C ILE A 51 -34.10 -20.40 -28.06
N MET A 52 -35.30 -20.46 -27.50
CA MET A 52 -35.50 -20.34 -26.05
C MET A 52 -34.85 -21.49 -25.28
N LEU A 53 -34.95 -22.72 -25.78
CA LEU A 53 -34.30 -23.89 -25.15
C LEU A 53 -32.77 -23.76 -25.15
N ALA A 54 -32.19 -23.30 -26.25
CA ALA A 54 -30.75 -23.04 -26.34
C ALA A 54 -30.32 -21.92 -25.38
N ALA A 55 -31.10 -20.84 -25.28
CA ALA A 55 -30.84 -19.74 -24.35
C ALA A 55 -30.87 -20.21 -22.88
N ILE A 56 -31.84 -21.05 -22.51
CA ILE A 56 -31.93 -21.65 -21.16
C ILE A 56 -30.68 -22.49 -20.88
N ALA A 57 -30.28 -23.37 -21.80
CA ALA A 57 -29.11 -24.23 -21.62
C ALA A 57 -27.79 -23.44 -21.47
N ILE A 58 -27.60 -22.40 -22.30
CA ILE A 58 -26.45 -21.48 -22.20
C ILE A 58 -26.47 -20.75 -20.86
N ALA A 59 -27.62 -20.23 -20.44
CA ALA A 59 -27.70 -19.49 -19.19
C ALA A 59 -27.47 -20.40 -17.97
N THR A 60 -27.98 -21.64 -17.97
CA THR A 60 -27.72 -22.60 -16.88
C THR A 60 -26.24 -22.96 -16.78
N THR A 61 -25.57 -23.20 -17.91
CA THR A 61 -24.13 -23.51 -17.92
C THR A 61 -23.28 -22.31 -17.54
N GLY A 62 -23.65 -21.10 -17.97
CA GLY A 62 -23.03 -19.86 -17.53
C GLY A 62 -23.14 -19.66 -16.01
N LEU A 63 -24.31 -19.92 -15.42
CA LEU A 63 -24.53 -19.88 -13.98
C LEU A 63 -23.66 -20.90 -13.22
N LEU A 64 -23.58 -22.14 -13.70
CA LEU A 64 -22.73 -23.18 -13.10
C LEU A 64 -21.25 -22.81 -13.15
N LEU A 65 -20.77 -22.29 -14.29
CA LEU A 65 -19.39 -21.82 -14.41
C LEU A 65 -19.12 -20.64 -13.48
N ALA A 66 -20.03 -19.68 -13.37
CA ALA A 66 -19.90 -18.56 -12.45
C ALA A 66 -19.86 -19.04 -10.99
N ALA A 67 -20.67 -20.02 -10.62
CA ALA A 67 -20.66 -20.63 -9.30
C ALA A 67 -19.33 -21.34 -9.01
N ILE A 68 -18.80 -22.10 -9.97
CA ILE A 68 -17.49 -22.77 -9.85
C ILE A 68 -16.36 -21.74 -9.69
N VAL A 69 -16.38 -20.65 -10.47
CA VAL A 69 -15.35 -19.60 -10.36
C VAL A 69 -15.48 -18.84 -9.04
N ALA A 70 -16.70 -18.60 -8.56
CA ALA A 70 -16.94 -17.95 -7.27
C ALA A 70 -16.46 -18.82 -6.08
N THR A 71 -16.61 -20.15 -6.16
CA THR A 71 -16.08 -21.06 -5.13
C THR A 71 -14.58 -21.29 -5.27
N ALA A 72 -14.03 -21.22 -6.49
CA ALA A 72 -12.60 -21.38 -6.76
C ALA A 72 -11.75 -20.20 -6.28
N ARG A 73 -12.35 -19.06 -5.94
CA ARG A 73 -11.64 -17.91 -5.32
C ARG A 73 -10.32 -17.58 -6.05
N PRO A 74 -10.40 -17.18 -7.33
CA PRO A 74 -9.21 -16.93 -8.13
C PRO A 74 -8.44 -15.73 -7.57
N VAL A 75 -7.38 -16.03 -6.82
CA VAL A 75 -6.46 -15.04 -6.27
C VAL A 75 -5.86 -14.19 -7.38
N SER A 76 -6.22 -12.89 -7.39
CA SER A 76 -5.64 -11.92 -8.31
C SER A 76 -4.35 -11.35 -7.73
N SER A 77 -3.30 -11.28 -8.53
CA SER A 77 -1.97 -10.81 -8.12
C SER A 77 -1.80 -9.28 -8.19
N LYS A 78 -2.88 -8.53 -8.44
CA LYS A 78 -2.84 -7.06 -8.59
C LYS A 78 -3.66 -6.39 -7.49
N ALA A 79 -3.10 -6.35 -6.29
CA ALA A 79 -3.66 -5.57 -5.19
C ALA A 79 -3.23 -4.10 -5.32
N THR A 80 -4.15 -3.18 -5.03
CA THR A 80 -3.81 -1.77 -4.87
C THR A 80 -3.08 -1.54 -3.55
N ALA A 81 -2.26 -0.48 -3.46
CA ALA A 81 -1.53 -0.15 -2.23
C ALA A 81 -2.47 0.04 -1.02
N ALA A 82 -3.67 0.60 -1.23
CA ALA A 82 -4.68 0.78 -0.19
C ALA A 82 -5.16 -0.55 0.41
N GLU A 83 -5.32 -1.59 -0.42
CA GLU A 83 -5.75 -2.91 0.04
C GLU A 83 -4.67 -3.62 0.84
N ILE A 84 -3.41 -3.51 0.40
CA ILE A 84 -2.25 -4.02 1.14
C ILE A 84 -2.15 -3.34 2.51
N ASN A 85 -2.29 -2.01 2.54
CA ASN A 85 -2.20 -1.24 3.78
C ASN A 85 -3.36 -1.59 4.74
N ARG A 86 -4.56 -1.86 4.24
CA ARG A 86 -5.69 -2.29 5.08
C ARG A 86 -5.49 -3.67 5.69
N ALA A 87 -4.97 -4.61 4.89
CA ALA A 87 -4.66 -5.95 5.38
C ALA A 87 -3.44 -5.95 6.33
N HIS A 88 -2.48 -5.06 6.09
CA HIS A 88 -1.21 -4.99 6.81
C HIS A 88 -0.84 -3.54 7.13
N PRO A 89 -1.39 -3.01 8.24
CA PRO A 89 -1.13 -1.65 8.64
C PRO A 89 0.36 -1.36 8.88
N GLU A 90 0.75 -0.11 8.68
CA GLU A 90 2.13 0.35 8.81
C GLU A 90 2.26 1.42 9.89
N ASP A 91 3.34 1.36 10.65
CA ASP A 91 3.80 2.39 11.57
C ASP A 91 5.09 2.99 11.00
N ILE A 92 5.10 4.31 10.83
CA ILE A 92 6.22 5.06 10.27
C ILE A 92 6.75 5.99 11.36
N ASN A 93 8.04 5.92 11.69
CA ASN A 93 8.67 6.89 12.60
C ASN A 93 9.71 7.71 11.83
N LEU A 94 9.48 9.02 11.74
CA LEU A 94 10.41 9.98 11.16
C LEU A 94 11.41 10.39 12.23
N CYS A 95 12.70 10.20 11.96
CA CYS A 95 13.74 10.34 12.97
C CYS A 95 14.77 11.36 12.49
N ILE A 96 14.70 12.57 13.05
CA ILE A 96 15.41 13.74 12.53
C ILE A 96 16.52 14.16 13.51
N ALA A 97 17.76 14.07 13.05
CA ALA A 97 18.94 14.44 13.83
C ALA A 97 19.42 15.89 13.57
N TYR A 98 18.80 16.60 12.63
CA TYR A 98 19.14 17.98 12.28
C TYR A 98 18.33 19.03 13.05
N ASP A 99 18.74 20.29 12.89
CA ASP A 99 17.93 21.45 13.26
C ASP A 99 16.60 21.40 12.47
N PRO A 100 15.43 21.56 13.13
CA PRO A 100 14.14 21.55 12.45
C PRO A 100 13.97 22.65 11.41
N ALA A 101 14.78 23.71 11.46
CA ALA A 101 14.76 24.80 10.49
C ALA A 101 15.71 24.58 9.31
N ALA A 102 16.41 23.44 9.23
CA ALA A 102 17.19 23.06 8.05
C ALA A 102 16.28 22.81 6.84
N HIS A 103 16.78 23.11 5.64
CA HIS A 103 16.01 22.97 4.39
C HIS A 103 15.58 21.52 4.14
N ASP A 104 16.50 20.56 4.23
CA ASP A 104 16.21 19.13 4.02
C ASP A 104 15.14 18.60 4.99
N VAL A 105 15.12 19.13 6.22
CA VAL A 105 14.10 18.78 7.22
C VAL A 105 12.74 19.33 6.79
N SER A 106 12.68 20.57 6.32
CA SER A 106 11.45 21.15 5.77
C SER A 106 10.92 20.32 4.60
N GLU A 107 11.77 19.93 3.67
CA GLU A 107 11.39 19.11 2.51
C GLU A 107 10.84 17.74 2.92
N LEU A 108 11.49 17.04 3.85
CA LEU A 108 11.02 15.77 4.37
C LEU A 108 9.68 15.92 5.10
N LEU A 109 9.55 16.91 5.99
CA LEU A 109 8.32 17.13 6.76
C LEU A 109 7.15 17.53 5.85
N ASN A 110 7.40 18.38 4.85
CA ASN A 110 6.39 18.77 3.85
C ASN A 110 5.95 17.58 3.00
N TYR A 111 6.88 16.71 2.59
CA TYR A 111 6.55 15.46 1.89
C TYR A 111 5.61 14.59 2.73
N PHE A 112 5.94 14.33 4.00
CA PHE A 112 5.10 13.50 4.87
C PHE A 112 3.81 14.17 5.31
N ARG A 113 3.74 15.50 5.40
CA ARG A 113 2.49 16.24 5.56
C ARG A 113 1.53 15.93 4.42
N ASP A 114 2.02 15.95 3.18
CA ASP A 114 1.17 15.73 2.01
C ASP A 114 0.78 14.25 1.87
N GLN A 115 1.67 13.32 2.26
CA GLN A 115 1.34 11.89 2.38
C GLN A 115 0.32 11.59 3.48
N ALA A 116 0.40 12.26 4.64
CA ALA A 116 -0.53 12.01 5.76
C ALA A 116 -2.00 12.22 5.36
N LYS A 117 -2.27 13.12 4.41
CA LYS A 117 -3.63 13.36 3.88
C LYS A 117 -4.22 12.15 3.15
N THR A 118 -3.41 11.20 2.70
CA THR A 118 -3.84 10.02 1.94
C THR A 118 -3.73 8.71 2.74
N PHE A 119 -3.23 8.78 3.97
CA PHE A 119 -3.13 7.61 4.84
C PHE A 119 -4.52 7.12 5.27
N ASP A 120 -4.70 5.79 5.26
CA ASP A 120 -5.91 5.09 5.70
C ASP A 120 -5.61 4.40 7.04
N THR A 121 -4.70 3.42 7.01
CA THR A 121 -4.37 2.56 8.16
C THR A 121 -2.96 2.77 8.71
N GLN A 122 -2.21 3.69 8.11
CA GLN A 122 -0.88 4.06 8.56
C GLN A 122 -0.93 4.92 9.81
N ARG A 123 0.09 4.79 10.65
CA ARG A 123 0.36 5.69 11.78
C ARG A 123 1.71 6.33 11.59
N LEU A 124 1.85 7.57 12.07
CA LEU A 124 3.10 8.31 11.97
C LEU A 124 3.53 8.82 13.34
N ALA A 125 4.82 8.73 13.60
CA ALA A 125 5.53 9.37 14.70
C ALA A 125 6.62 10.29 14.15
N LEU A 126 7.01 11.27 14.96
CA LEU A 126 8.15 12.15 14.69
C LEU A 126 9.01 12.20 15.94
N THR A 127 10.27 11.80 15.78
CA THR A 127 11.27 11.74 16.83
C THR A 127 12.45 12.62 16.43
N SER A 128 12.80 13.60 17.26
CA SER A 128 14.05 14.32 17.10
C SER A 128 15.19 13.56 17.78
N ALA A 129 16.41 14.06 17.68
CA ALA A 129 17.53 13.48 18.43
C ALA A 129 17.31 13.47 19.97
N THR A 130 16.42 14.31 20.51
CA THR A 130 16.25 14.52 21.96
C THR A 130 14.86 14.14 22.48
N LEU A 131 13.83 14.15 21.63
CA LEU A 131 12.43 14.10 22.04
C LEU A 131 11.59 13.28 21.06
N ARG A 132 10.54 12.62 21.58
CA ARG A 132 9.43 12.13 20.76
C ARG A 132 8.45 13.28 20.55
N VAL A 133 8.66 14.02 19.46
CA VAL A 133 7.94 15.26 19.15
C VAL A 133 6.46 14.98 18.88
N ILE A 134 6.18 13.93 18.12
CA ILE A 134 4.84 13.41 17.87
C ILE A 134 4.88 11.93 18.26
N PRO A 135 4.14 11.49 19.28
CA PRO A 135 4.02 10.07 19.58
C PRO A 135 3.29 9.34 18.43
N MET A 136 3.49 8.03 18.30
CA MET A 136 2.85 7.24 17.25
C MET A 136 1.32 7.40 17.28
N THR A 137 0.75 7.97 16.21
CA THR A 137 -0.69 8.24 16.11
C THR A 137 -1.22 7.98 14.71
N GLY A 138 -2.50 7.63 14.62
CA GLY A 138 -3.25 7.54 13.36
C GLY A 138 -4.11 8.78 13.08
N ASP A 139 -3.99 9.84 13.90
CA ASP A 139 -4.66 11.12 13.65
C ASP A 139 -3.90 11.90 12.56
N ASN A 140 -4.28 11.64 11.32
CA ASN A 140 -3.63 12.21 10.14
C ASN A 140 -3.82 13.73 10.03
N ALA A 141 -4.90 14.29 10.58
CA ALA A 141 -5.14 15.72 10.58
C ALA A 141 -4.17 16.42 11.54
N TYR A 142 -4.04 15.89 12.77
CA TYR A 142 -3.05 16.37 13.74
C TYR A 142 -1.61 16.22 13.22
N VAL A 143 -1.28 15.08 12.62
CA VAL A 143 0.05 14.85 12.01
C VAL A 143 0.33 15.86 10.91
N ALA A 144 -0.59 16.05 9.96
CA ALA A 144 -0.39 17.00 8.86
C ALA A 144 -0.20 18.43 9.36
N ASP A 145 -0.99 18.87 10.35
CA ASP A 145 -0.83 20.19 10.96
C ASP A 145 0.54 20.35 11.63
N ARG A 146 0.94 19.37 12.45
CA ARG A 146 2.20 19.44 13.19
C ARG A 146 3.44 19.35 12.30
N LEU A 147 3.41 18.50 11.26
CA LEU A 147 4.46 18.43 10.25
C LEU A 147 4.54 19.74 9.45
N GLY A 148 3.39 20.35 9.12
CA GLY A 148 3.34 21.66 8.45
C GLY A 148 3.92 22.78 9.30
N TYR A 149 3.61 22.82 10.60
CA TYR A 149 4.18 23.78 11.55
C TYR A 149 5.70 23.72 11.58
N PHE A 150 6.28 22.53 11.74
CA PHE A 150 7.74 22.37 11.78
C PHE A 150 8.40 22.57 10.42
N GLY A 151 7.77 22.09 9.34
CA GLY A 151 8.24 22.32 7.98
C GLY A 151 8.31 23.81 7.63
N GLY A 152 7.42 24.63 8.20
CA GLY A 152 7.43 26.09 8.00
C GLY A 152 8.58 26.84 8.70
N LEU A 153 9.32 26.21 9.62
CA LEU A 153 10.37 26.90 10.38
C LEU A 153 11.55 27.34 9.52
N ASN A 154 11.87 26.59 8.45
CA ASN A 154 12.94 26.96 7.53
C ASN A 154 12.70 28.32 6.87
N ALA A 155 11.45 28.65 6.54
CA ALA A 155 11.10 29.94 5.95
C ALA A 155 11.32 31.14 6.88
N LEU A 156 11.53 30.89 8.18
CA LEU A 156 11.86 31.93 9.17
C LEU A 156 13.38 32.17 9.25
N VAL A 157 14.21 31.32 8.65
CA VAL A 157 15.67 31.46 8.65
C VAL A 157 16.10 32.39 7.52
N GLY A 158 17.00 33.34 7.80
CA GLY A 158 17.67 34.13 6.76
C GLY A 158 16.80 35.23 6.11
N LYS A 159 15.68 35.62 6.72
CA LYS A 159 14.96 36.84 6.28
C LYS A 159 15.81 38.08 6.58
N ASP A 160 16.13 38.87 5.55
CA ASP A 160 16.92 40.13 5.67
C ASP A 160 16.36 41.11 6.70
N LYS A 161 15.05 41.05 6.96
CA LYS A 161 14.37 41.80 8.03
C LYS A 161 13.58 40.84 8.91
N GLN A 162 14.27 39.96 9.63
CA GLN A 162 13.63 39.11 10.63
C GLN A 162 13.05 39.99 11.75
N GLY A 163 11.73 40.05 11.82
CA GLY A 163 11.05 40.74 12.92
C GLY A 163 11.31 40.03 14.27
N PRO A 164 11.20 40.74 15.41
CA PRO A 164 11.36 40.13 16.73
C PRO A 164 10.45 38.91 16.96
N GLU A 165 9.24 38.93 16.39
CA GLU A 165 8.27 37.84 16.48
C GLU A 165 8.68 36.59 15.69
N ASP A 166 9.26 36.75 14.50
CA ASP A 166 9.78 35.63 13.71
C ASP A 166 10.93 34.92 14.43
N GLY A 167 11.81 35.68 15.09
CA GLY A 167 12.89 35.14 15.91
C GLY A 167 12.37 34.34 17.11
N LYS A 168 11.39 34.87 17.83
CA LYS A 168 10.72 34.17 18.95
C LYS A 168 9.99 32.91 18.47
N ALA A 169 9.30 32.97 17.34
CA ALA A 169 8.60 31.82 16.77
C ALA A 169 9.57 30.70 16.38
N LEU A 170 10.68 31.05 15.72
CA LEU A 170 11.74 30.10 15.38
C LEU A 170 12.37 29.45 16.63
N GLN A 171 12.67 30.26 17.65
CA GLN A 171 13.20 29.76 18.91
C GLN A 171 12.23 28.80 19.60
N ARG A 172 10.94 29.17 19.66
CA ARG A 172 9.88 28.32 20.23
C ARG A 172 9.77 27.01 19.47
N GLY A 173 9.69 27.06 18.14
CA GLY A 173 9.61 25.86 17.30
C GLY A 173 10.81 24.94 17.48
N ARG A 174 12.02 25.48 17.59
CA ARG A 174 13.23 24.71 17.91
C ARG A 174 13.13 24.02 19.27
N LEU A 175 12.70 24.72 20.32
CA LEU A 175 12.54 24.16 21.67
C LEU A 175 11.45 23.10 21.77
N GLU A 176 10.37 23.25 21.00
CA GLU A 176 9.29 22.27 20.91
C GLU A 176 9.72 21.00 20.16
N PHE A 177 10.58 21.13 19.15
CA PHE A 177 11.08 20.01 18.36
C PHE A 177 12.23 19.27 19.05
N SER A 178 13.15 20.01 19.67
CA SER A 178 14.35 19.44 20.27
C SER A 178 14.83 20.29 21.44
N ARG A 179 15.27 19.64 22.52
CA ARG A 179 15.87 20.31 23.67
C ARG A 179 17.36 20.05 23.70
N GLY A 180 18.16 21.10 23.50
CA GLY A 180 19.60 21.04 23.73
C GLY A 180 19.87 20.69 25.18
N VAL A 181 20.41 19.50 25.44
CA VAL A 181 20.90 19.10 26.76
C VAL A 181 22.40 18.89 26.62
N ALA A 182 23.17 19.70 27.32
CA ALA A 182 24.62 19.52 27.43
C ALA A 182 24.89 18.59 28.62
N TYR A 183 25.69 17.56 28.38
CA TYR A 183 26.18 16.66 29.42
C TYR A 183 27.69 16.89 29.59
N ALA A 184 28.20 16.74 30.80
CA ALA A 184 29.62 16.96 31.09
C ALA A 184 30.51 15.82 30.55
N ASP A 185 29.95 14.63 30.44
CA ASP A 185 30.65 13.36 30.18
C ASP A 185 30.05 12.57 29.01
N TYR A 186 29.03 13.14 28.33
CA TYR A 186 28.31 12.46 27.26
C TYR A 186 28.06 13.40 26.08
N ALA A 187 28.36 12.91 24.88
CA ALA A 187 27.95 13.52 23.63
C ALA A 187 26.98 12.56 22.93
N ARG A 188 25.85 13.08 22.46
CA ARG A 188 24.88 12.24 21.78
C ARG A 188 25.48 11.65 20.51
N THR A 189 25.32 10.34 20.37
CA THR A 189 25.73 9.62 19.17
C THR A 189 24.56 9.37 18.21
N VAL A 190 24.90 9.04 16.96
CA VAL A 190 23.91 8.56 15.98
C VAL A 190 23.15 7.34 16.51
N ASN A 191 23.86 6.45 17.22
CA ASN A 191 23.26 5.25 17.77
C ASN A 191 22.20 5.54 18.82
N ASP A 192 22.43 6.52 19.67
CA ASP A 192 21.47 6.89 20.72
C ASP A 192 20.23 7.56 20.13
N ALA A 193 20.41 8.36 19.07
CA ALA A 193 19.28 8.93 18.32
C ALA A 193 18.45 7.83 17.62
N LEU A 194 19.12 6.84 17.01
CA LEU A 194 18.46 5.68 16.41
C LEU A 194 17.74 4.82 17.45
N ALA A 195 18.33 4.62 18.63
CA ALA A 195 17.67 3.90 19.72
C ALA A 195 16.41 4.62 20.21
N LEU A 196 16.46 5.95 20.39
CA LEU A 196 15.29 6.75 20.77
C LEU A 196 14.16 6.64 19.73
N CYS A 197 14.54 6.67 18.45
CA CYS A 197 13.66 6.45 17.30
C CYS A 197 13.01 5.06 17.31
N MET A 198 13.82 4.00 17.39
CA MET A 198 13.34 2.60 17.35
C MET A 198 12.49 2.23 18.56
N THR A 199 12.79 2.78 19.73
CA THR A 199 11.96 2.59 20.93
C THR A 199 10.68 3.44 20.93
N GLY A 200 10.49 4.30 19.93
CA GLY A 200 9.26 5.07 19.72
C GLY A 200 8.10 4.23 19.16
N PHE A 201 8.37 3.04 18.64
CA PHE A 201 7.32 2.14 18.17
C PHE A 201 6.56 1.50 19.35
N PRO A 202 5.22 1.44 19.29
CA PRO A 202 4.44 0.71 20.29
C PRO A 202 4.84 -0.76 20.33
N GLY A 203 5.15 -1.27 21.53
CA GLY A 203 5.53 -2.67 21.72
C GLY A 203 6.86 -3.06 21.06
N PHE A 204 7.85 -2.14 21.01
CA PHE A 204 9.18 -2.36 20.45
C PHE A 204 9.97 -3.53 21.06
N THR A 205 9.55 -4.06 22.22
CA THR A 205 10.22 -5.18 22.89
C THR A 205 9.90 -6.55 22.28
N LYS A 206 9.01 -6.59 21.27
CA LYS A 206 8.63 -7.82 20.55
C LYS A 206 8.24 -7.52 19.11
N ALA A 207 8.13 -8.59 18.33
CA ALA A 207 7.53 -8.59 17.00
C ALA A 207 6.14 -7.94 17.06
N GLY A 208 5.86 -7.06 16.11
CA GLY A 208 4.58 -6.38 15.98
C GLY A 208 3.66 -7.06 14.98
N ASP A 209 2.37 -6.81 15.09
CA ASP A 209 1.36 -7.15 14.07
C ASP A 209 1.33 -6.11 12.92
N ARG A 210 2.09 -5.02 13.07
CA ARG A 210 2.17 -3.90 12.13
C ARG A 210 3.57 -3.82 11.55
N ARG A 211 3.65 -3.45 10.27
CA ARG A 211 4.93 -3.16 9.60
C ARG A 211 5.55 -1.92 10.22
N ARG A 212 6.83 -1.96 10.60
CA ARG A 212 7.51 -0.81 11.25
C ARG A 212 8.61 -0.26 10.35
N SER A 213 8.48 0.99 9.94
CA SER A 213 9.44 1.71 9.08
C SER A 213 10.03 2.90 9.82
N ALA A 214 11.31 2.85 10.15
CA ALA A 214 12.05 3.99 10.68
C ALA A 214 12.73 4.72 9.51
N ILE A 215 12.56 6.04 9.42
CA ILE A 215 13.20 6.87 8.40
C ILE A 215 14.07 7.89 9.11
N PHE A 216 15.38 7.65 9.08
CA PHE A 216 16.36 8.51 9.72
C PHE A 216 16.91 9.54 8.74
N LEU A 217 16.84 10.82 9.11
CA LEU A 217 17.46 11.94 8.40
C LEU A 217 18.53 12.57 9.30
N GLY A 218 19.80 12.39 8.94
CA GLY A 218 20.89 12.81 9.81
C GLY A 218 22.28 12.46 9.28
N PRO A 219 23.34 12.99 9.91
CA PRO A 219 24.70 12.54 9.64
C PRO A 219 24.86 11.11 10.17
N THR A 220 25.69 10.31 9.50
CA THR A 220 25.94 8.90 9.89
C THR A 220 27.42 8.59 10.11
N ALA A 221 28.29 9.58 9.92
CA ALA A 221 29.72 9.42 10.15
C ALA A 221 29.99 9.08 11.63
N GLU A 222 30.87 8.11 11.85
CA GLU A 222 31.26 7.69 13.20
C GLU A 222 31.95 8.82 13.97
N GLN A 223 31.45 9.10 15.17
CA GLN A 223 32.02 10.10 16.06
C GLN A 223 33.13 9.46 16.89
N ARG A 224 34.37 9.48 16.39
CA ARG A 224 35.54 8.76 16.96
C ARG A 224 35.79 8.98 18.46
N GLN A 225 35.33 10.08 19.06
CA GLN A 225 35.54 10.41 20.46
C GLN A 225 34.30 10.17 21.34
N ALA A 226 33.14 9.88 20.76
CA ALA A 226 31.90 9.70 21.51
C ALA A 226 31.69 8.21 21.84
N ARG A 227 31.32 7.92 23.09
CA ARG A 227 30.94 6.56 23.51
C ARG A 227 29.42 6.43 23.45
N PRO A 228 28.86 5.62 22.54
CA PRO A 228 27.42 5.46 22.45
C PRO A 228 26.88 4.68 23.66
N ILE A 229 25.68 5.04 24.13
CA ILE A 229 24.96 4.27 25.15
C ILE A 229 24.46 2.96 24.50
N TYR A 230 24.01 3.05 23.25
CA TYR A 230 23.59 1.90 22.46
C TYR A 230 24.68 1.46 21.49
N SER A 231 25.20 0.24 21.66
CA SER A 231 26.12 -0.36 20.69
C SER A 231 25.42 -0.73 19.38
N ASP A 232 26.20 -0.87 18.31
CA ASP A 232 25.68 -1.33 17.01
C ASP A 232 24.96 -2.69 17.13
N ALA A 233 25.54 -3.60 17.91
CA ALA A 233 24.93 -4.91 18.19
C ALA A 233 23.57 -4.76 18.89
N LYS A 234 23.45 -3.81 19.83
CA LYS A 234 22.18 -3.58 20.53
C LYS A 234 21.13 -2.98 19.61
N LEU A 235 21.53 -2.09 18.69
CA LEU A 235 20.63 -1.56 17.67
C LEU A 235 20.16 -2.63 16.69
N ALA A 236 21.06 -3.51 16.22
CA ALA A 236 20.70 -4.64 15.37
C ALA A 236 19.72 -5.60 16.08
N GLU A 237 19.97 -5.89 17.36
CA GLU A 237 19.07 -6.69 18.18
C GLU A 237 17.69 -6.01 18.33
N LEU A 238 17.66 -4.71 18.59
CA LEU A 238 16.43 -3.93 18.73
C LEU A 238 15.63 -3.93 17.42
N ALA A 239 16.28 -3.64 16.28
CA ALA A 239 15.64 -3.63 14.97
C ALA A 239 15.07 -5.01 14.61
N ARG A 240 15.83 -6.09 14.86
CA ARG A 240 15.37 -7.47 14.63
C ARG A 240 14.20 -7.84 15.54
N THR A 241 14.31 -7.57 16.84
CA THR A 241 13.28 -7.91 17.84
C THR A 241 11.98 -7.18 17.56
N ALA A 242 12.08 -5.90 17.18
CA ALA A 242 10.94 -5.09 16.83
C ALA A 242 10.50 -5.24 15.37
N GLN A 243 11.19 -6.02 14.52
CA GLN A 243 10.95 -6.08 13.07
C GLN A 243 10.88 -4.69 12.41
N ILE A 244 11.83 -3.82 12.76
CA ILE A 244 11.94 -2.46 12.19
C ILE A 244 12.80 -2.52 10.94
N GLN A 245 12.27 -2.01 9.82
CA GLN A 245 13.06 -1.63 8.67
C GLN A 245 13.63 -0.23 8.88
N LEU A 246 14.95 -0.08 8.82
CA LEU A 246 15.63 1.20 8.93
C LEU A 246 15.98 1.73 7.54
N ASN A 247 15.42 2.88 7.18
CA ASN A 247 15.78 3.66 6.01
C ASN A 247 16.55 4.90 6.47
N VAL A 248 17.59 5.28 5.73
CA VAL A 248 18.54 6.33 6.10
C VAL A 248 18.72 7.27 4.92
N LEU A 249 18.49 8.55 5.14
CA LEU A 249 18.91 9.64 4.25
C LEU A 249 20.00 10.44 4.96
N THR A 250 21.15 10.57 4.32
CA THR A 250 22.31 11.22 4.91
C THR A 250 23.12 11.96 3.85
N PRO A 251 23.74 13.12 4.17
CA PRO A 251 24.75 13.71 3.29
C PRO A 251 26.12 13.04 3.46
N THR A 252 26.27 12.17 4.47
CA THR A 252 27.50 11.41 4.70
C THR A 252 27.74 10.45 3.54
N ALA A 253 28.99 10.39 3.06
CA ALA A 253 29.38 9.45 2.02
C ALA A 253 29.13 8.00 2.45
N ALA A 254 28.70 7.14 1.52
CA ALA A 254 28.32 5.77 1.84
C ALA A 254 29.44 4.92 2.47
N GLU A 255 30.71 5.25 2.20
CA GLU A 255 31.89 4.61 2.80
C GLU A 255 32.04 4.97 4.29
N GLU A 256 31.57 6.16 4.69
CA GLU A 256 31.66 6.68 6.06
C GLU A 256 30.46 6.27 6.94
N GLY A 257 29.38 5.78 6.32
CA GLY A 257 28.16 5.35 7.02
C GLY A 257 28.31 4.07 7.86
N GLY A 258 29.42 3.35 7.72
CA GLY A 258 29.88 2.29 8.63
C GLY A 258 28.79 1.31 9.08
N ALA A 259 28.56 1.25 10.39
CA ALA A 259 27.59 0.36 11.01
C ALA A 259 26.12 0.71 10.69
N VAL A 260 25.80 1.99 10.52
CA VAL A 260 24.42 2.44 10.24
C VAL A 260 23.98 1.96 8.86
N ARG A 261 24.87 2.01 7.86
CA ARG A 261 24.61 1.46 6.53
C ARG A 261 24.35 -0.04 6.59
N ARG A 262 25.21 -0.80 7.28
CA ARG A 262 25.02 -2.25 7.45
C ARG A 262 23.70 -2.58 8.14
N LEU A 263 23.30 -1.79 9.13
CA LEU A 263 22.02 -1.96 9.83
C LEU A 263 20.82 -1.69 8.90
N ALA A 264 20.86 -0.62 8.10
CA ALA A 264 19.82 -0.33 7.12
C ALA A 264 19.67 -1.48 6.11
N GLU A 265 20.78 -1.94 5.53
CA GLU A 265 20.80 -3.08 4.59
C GLU A 265 20.28 -4.37 5.24
N ALA A 266 20.74 -4.69 6.47
CA ALA A 266 20.34 -5.91 7.19
C ALA A 266 18.85 -5.96 7.54
N THR A 267 18.21 -4.79 7.68
CA THR A 267 16.77 -4.69 7.94
C THR A 267 15.92 -4.63 6.66
N GLY A 268 16.55 -4.70 5.49
CA GLY A 268 15.88 -4.59 4.18
C GLY A 268 15.53 -3.15 3.78
N GLY A 269 16.05 -2.17 4.51
CA GLY A 269 15.85 -0.75 4.23
C GLY A 269 16.88 -0.17 3.26
N ARG A 270 16.77 1.14 3.03
CA ARG A 270 17.61 1.88 2.08
C ARG A 270 18.60 2.77 2.81
N PHE A 271 19.85 2.76 2.38
CA PHE A 271 20.84 3.76 2.77
C PHE A 271 21.11 4.66 1.58
N ILE A 272 20.68 5.91 1.67
CA ILE A 272 20.69 6.86 0.56
C ILE A 272 21.56 8.06 0.96
N THR A 273 22.61 8.29 0.17
CA THR A 273 23.38 9.54 0.24
C THR A 273 22.72 10.58 -0.64
N TYR A 274 22.49 11.79 -0.13
CA TYR A 274 21.89 12.89 -0.89
C TYR A 274 22.78 14.14 -0.88
N LEU A 275 22.57 15.01 -1.86
CA LEU A 275 23.28 16.29 -1.97
C LEU A 275 22.56 17.37 -1.16
N GLN A 276 23.31 18.13 -0.38
CA GLN A 276 22.78 19.29 0.36
C GLN A 276 22.96 20.57 -0.45
N GLY A 277 21.93 21.43 -0.40
CA GLY A 277 22.04 22.81 -0.87
C GLY A 277 23.02 23.61 -0.01
N GLY A 278 23.90 24.35 -0.66
CA GLY A 278 24.84 25.28 -0.02
C GLY A 278 24.35 26.73 -0.11
N LYS A 279 25.02 27.64 0.62
CA LYS A 279 24.71 29.08 0.59
C LYS A 279 24.84 29.72 -0.81
N THR A 280 25.61 29.11 -1.69
CA THR A 280 25.87 29.58 -3.07
C THR A 280 25.04 28.82 -4.11
N THR A 281 24.20 27.88 -3.70
CA THR A 281 23.36 27.09 -4.61
C THR A 281 22.31 27.98 -5.26
N SER A 282 22.24 27.95 -6.59
CA SER A 282 21.26 28.75 -7.32
C SER A 282 19.83 28.20 -7.12
N PRO A 283 18.77 29.02 -7.27
CA PRO A 283 17.39 28.54 -7.11
C PRO A 283 17.03 27.36 -8.04
N GLY A 284 17.55 27.35 -9.27
CA GLY A 284 17.31 26.26 -10.23
C GLY A 284 18.01 24.97 -9.85
N GLU A 285 19.23 25.06 -9.31
CA GLU A 285 19.98 23.92 -8.79
C GLU A 285 19.31 23.37 -7.53
N GLN A 286 18.86 24.24 -6.62
CA GLN A 286 18.12 23.85 -5.43
C GLN A 286 16.85 23.07 -5.79
N ALA A 287 16.07 23.54 -6.76
CA ALA A 287 14.88 22.83 -7.23
C ALA A 287 15.20 21.43 -7.78
N GLY A 288 16.36 21.26 -8.43
CA GLY A 288 16.85 19.95 -8.89
C GLY A 288 17.24 19.02 -7.72
N ILE A 289 17.92 19.56 -6.71
CA ILE A 289 18.26 18.86 -5.46
C ILE A 289 16.97 18.42 -4.75
N ASP A 290 16.02 19.32 -4.55
CA ASP A 290 14.75 19.06 -3.86
C ASP A 290 13.93 17.97 -4.58
N LYS A 291 13.88 18.02 -5.91
CA LYS A 291 13.23 16.99 -6.73
C LYS A 291 13.89 15.62 -6.55
N THR A 292 15.23 15.59 -6.53
CA THR A 292 15.98 14.34 -6.35
C THR A 292 15.79 13.80 -4.93
N PHE A 293 15.81 14.67 -3.92
CA PHE A 293 15.52 14.32 -2.53
C PHE A 293 14.13 13.73 -2.35
N ARG A 294 13.10 14.32 -2.97
CA ARG A 294 11.73 13.76 -2.99
C ARG A 294 11.68 12.41 -3.72
N GLY A 295 12.43 12.25 -4.80
CA GLY A 295 12.57 10.96 -5.49
C GLY A 295 13.15 9.85 -4.59
N HIS A 296 14.10 10.19 -3.71
CA HIS A 296 14.62 9.26 -2.71
C HIS A 296 13.58 8.89 -1.64
N LEU A 297 12.73 9.83 -1.23
CA LEU A 297 11.61 9.55 -0.34
C LEU A 297 10.59 8.62 -1.01
N ASP A 298 10.29 8.83 -2.29
CA ASP A 298 9.44 7.95 -3.08
C ASP A 298 10.04 6.54 -3.19
N GLU A 299 11.36 6.40 -3.41
CA GLU A 299 12.05 5.11 -3.40
C GLU A 299 11.86 4.37 -2.07
N ILE A 300 12.04 5.07 -0.94
CA ILE A 300 11.83 4.50 0.40
C ILE A 300 10.38 4.04 0.58
N ARG A 301 9.40 4.86 0.16
CA ARG A 301 7.98 4.53 0.27
C ARG A 301 7.56 3.39 -0.67
N ALA A 302 8.24 3.22 -1.80
CA ALA A 302 8.05 2.10 -2.72
C ALA A 302 8.63 0.78 -2.19
N ASN A 303 9.44 0.81 -1.11
CA ASN A 303 10.06 -0.35 -0.47
C ASN A 303 9.58 -0.50 0.99
N PRO A 304 8.29 -0.77 1.25
CA PRO A 304 7.79 -0.89 2.62
C PRO A 304 8.24 -2.20 3.29
N PRO A 305 8.20 -2.28 4.64
CA PRO A 305 8.59 -3.48 5.37
C PRO A 305 7.85 -4.73 4.92
N VAL A 306 8.60 -5.83 4.80
CA VAL A 306 8.04 -7.13 4.47
C VAL A 306 7.37 -7.72 5.71
N ILE A 307 6.19 -8.31 5.53
CA ILE A 307 5.49 -8.99 6.63
C ILE A 307 6.12 -10.36 6.83
N THR A 308 6.66 -10.60 8.02
CA THR A 308 7.20 -11.89 8.43
C THR A 308 6.38 -12.44 9.58
N GLN A 309 5.86 -13.66 9.44
CA GLN A 309 5.23 -14.37 10.55
C GLN A 309 6.27 -14.67 11.65
N SER A 310 5.78 -15.02 12.85
CA SER A 310 6.63 -15.40 13.98
C SER A 310 7.51 -16.63 13.70
N ASP A 311 7.20 -17.41 12.67
CA ASP A 311 8.00 -18.55 12.19
C ASP A 311 9.04 -18.17 11.11
N GLY A 312 9.14 -16.87 10.76
CA GLY A 312 10.07 -16.35 9.76
C GLY A 312 9.58 -16.46 8.32
N THR A 313 8.37 -16.97 8.06
CA THR A 313 7.82 -17.02 6.71
C THR A 313 7.39 -15.63 6.22
N VAL A 314 7.83 -15.28 5.01
CA VAL A 314 7.45 -14.03 4.37
C VAL A 314 6.03 -14.18 3.82
N TYR A 315 5.11 -13.35 4.30
CA TYR A 315 3.77 -13.27 3.72
C TYR A 315 3.90 -12.63 2.34
N VAL A 316 3.75 -13.43 1.28
CA VAL A 316 3.48 -12.89 -0.06
C VAL A 316 2.16 -12.15 0.05
N GLN A 317 2.15 -10.85 -0.27
CA GLN A 317 0.95 -10.01 -0.29
C GLN A 317 -0.10 -10.62 -1.22
N LYS A 318 -0.90 -11.54 -0.70
CA LYS A 318 -2.03 -12.17 -1.38
C LYS A 318 -3.28 -11.54 -0.79
N VAL A 319 -3.87 -10.62 -1.53
CA VAL A 319 -5.12 -9.98 -1.14
C VAL A 319 -6.31 -10.84 -1.56
N GLN A 320 -7.31 -10.87 -0.68
CA GLN A 320 -8.56 -11.62 -0.82
C GLN A 320 -9.40 -11.21 -2.04
N ASP A 321 -10.17 -12.18 -2.54
CA ASP A 321 -11.06 -12.09 -3.70
C ASP A 321 -12.08 -10.95 -3.61
N HIS A 322 -12.22 -10.19 -4.69
CA HIS A 322 -13.40 -9.37 -4.97
C HIS A 322 -14.29 -10.08 -6.00
N PRO A 323 -15.28 -10.90 -5.59
CA PRO A 323 -16.15 -11.62 -6.52
C PRO A 323 -17.16 -10.71 -7.23
N ASN A 324 -17.16 -9.39 -6.99
CA ASN A 324 -18.18 -8.46 -7.48
C ASN A 324 -18.38 -8.50 -9.00
N LEU A 325 -17.30 -8.60 -9.78
CA LEU A 325 -17.39 -8.74 -11.23
C LEU A 325 -18.05 -10.07 -11.65
N ILE A 326 -17.69 -11.16 -10.97
CA ILE A 326 -18.24 -12.50 -11.21
C ILE A 326 -19.72 -12.55 -10.81
N LEU A 327 -20.07 -11.92 -9.68
CA LEU A 327 -21.45 -11.79 -9.18
C LEU A 327 -22.31 -10.95 -10.13
N ALA A 328 -21.79 -9.85 -10.67
CA ALA A 328 -22.50 -9.03 -11.65
C ALA A 328 -22.77 -9.80 -12.96
N ILE A 329 -21.79 -10.56 -13.45
CA ILE A 329 -21.96 -11.44 -14.61
C ILE A 329 -22.99 -12.55 -14.31
N ALA A 330 -22.91 -13.18 -13.14
CA ALA A 330 -23.87 -14.20 -12.72
C ALA A 330 -25.31 -13.64 -12.64
N LEU A 331 -25.47 -12.43 -12.13
CA LEU A 331 -26.75 -11.74 -12.05
C LEU A 331 -27.34 -11.48 -13.46
N ALA A 332 -26.52 -10.99 -14.39
CA ALA A 332 -26.95 -10.78 -15.78
C ALA A 332 -27.41 -12.09 -16.44
N ILE A 333 -26.68 -13.19 -16.22
CA ILE A 333 -27.04 -14.52 -16.73
C ILE A 333 -28.36 -15.01 -16.11
N ALA A 334 -28.59 -14.76 -14.81
CA ALA A 334 -29.83 -15.11 -14.14
C ALA A 334 -31.05 -14.36 -14.70
N VAL A 335 -30.91 -13.09 -15.07
CA VAL A 335 -31.96 -12.30 -15.72
C VAL A 335 -32.31 -12.88 -17.10
N VAL A 336 -31.31 -13.25 -17.89
CA VAL A 336 -31.50 -13.93 -19.19
C VAL A 336 -32.20 -15.28 -19.01
N PHE A 337 -31.81 -16.05 -17.99
CA PHE A 337 -32.45 -17.32 -17.68
C PHE A 337 -33.93 -17.14 -17.32
N ALA A 338 -34.26 -16.19 -16.43
CA ALA A 338 -35.62 -15.94 -15.98
C ALA A 338 -36.55 -15.48 -17.12
N SER A 339 -36.05 -14.58 -17.99
CA SER A 339 -36.80 -14.09 -19.15
C SER A 339 -37.05 -15.17 -20.21
N ALA A 340 -36.06 -16.03 -20.49
CA ALA A 340 -36.23 -17.16 -21.40
C ALA A 340 -37.23 -18.19 -20.85
N LEU A 341 -37.19 -18.48 -19.54
CA LEU A 341 -38.11 -19.41 -18.89
C LEU A 341 -39.57 -18.90 -18.93
N ALA A 342 -39.77 -17.60 -18.71
CA ALA A 342 -41.08 -16.96 -18.82
C ALA A 342 -41.63 -17.01 -20.26
N GLY A 343 -40.76 -16.91 -21.26
CA GLY A 343 -41.13 -17.00 -22.69
C GLY A 343 -41.51 -18.40 -23.17
N VAL A 344 -41.06 -19.47 -22.50
CA VAL A 344 -41.43 -20.87 -22.81
C VAL A 344 -42.71 -21.30 -22.11
N ARG A 345 -43.05 -20.66 -20.98
CA ARG A 345 -44.27 -20.95 -20.21
C ARG A 345 -45.53 -20.27 -20.78
N ARG A 346 -45.39 -19.31 -21.69
CA ARG A 346 -46.49 -18.66 -22.42
C ARG A 346 -46.68 -19.32 -23.78
#